data_AF-A0A9D6K5P0-F1
#
_entry.id   AF-A0A9D6K5P0-F1
#
_cell.length_a   1.000
_cell.length_b   1.000
_cell.length_c   1.000
_cell.angle_alpha   90.00
_cell.angle_beta   90.00
_cell.angle_gamma   90.00
#
_symmetry.space_group_name_H-M   'P 1'
#
loop_
_entity.id
_entity.type
_entity.pdbx_description
1 polymer ?
#
loop_
_entity_poly.entity_id
_entity_poly.type
_entity_poly.pdbx_seq_one_letter_code
_entity_poly.pdbx_strand_id
1 'polypeptide(L)'
;YPLFEINHVVLPMDLFLAKRLDFAIFGDAGRVWNTGRLKPKDAEASVGAGLRFLMFMFGKIPLYHNFEISKSVTDSDRGARGFLSFGTMF
;
A
#
# COMPACT_ATOMS: atom_id res chain seq x y z
N TYR A 1 10.42 -1.97 51.69
CA TYR A 1 9.45 -1.53 50.66
C TYR A 1 10.06 -1.81 49.30
N PRO A 2 9.52 -2.71 48.47
CA PRO A 2 9.99 -2.82 47.09
C PRO A 2 9.47 -1.58 46.36
N LEU A 3 10.38 -0.66 46.04
CA LEU A 3 10.14 0.40 45.07
C LEU A 3 10.05 -0.30 43.71
N PHE A 4 8.84 -0.49 43.22
CA PHE A 4 8.61 -0.79 41.81
C PHE A 4 9.01 0.47 41.03
N GLU A 5 10.27 0.51 40.59
CA GLU A 5 10.77 1.53 39.69
C GLU A 5 10.20 1.23 38.30
N ILE A 6 9.14 1.96 37.91
CA ILE A 6 8.63 1.94 36.55
C ILE A 6 9.68 2.66 35.68
N ASN A 7 10.68 1.91 35.24
CA ASN A 7 11.83 2.42 34.49
C ASN A 7 11.53 2.79 33.03
N HIS A 8 10.26 2.74 32.60
CA HIS A 8 9.89 3.18 31.26
C HIS A 8 8.42 3.59 31.19
N VAL A 9 8.17 4.87 30.94
CA VAL A 9 6.86 5.35 30.51
C VAL A 9 6.82 5.20 29.00
N VAL A 10 6.19 4.12 28.52
CA VAL A 10 5.88 3.98 27.08
C VAL A 10 4.71 4.90 26.79
N LEU A 11 4.95 6.01 26.11
CA LEU A 11 3.87 6.87 25.65
C LEU A 11 3.17 6.17 24.47
N PRO A 12 1.86 6.38 24.24
CA PRO A 12 1.20 5.89 23.03
C PRO A 12 1.88 6.35 21.73
N MET A 13 2.61 7.46 21.78
CA MET A 13 3.47 7.96 20.70
C MET A 13 4.66 7.03 20.40
N ASP A 14 5.17 6.30 21.40
CA ASP A 14 6.21 5.29 21.25
C ASP A 14 5.66 3.97 20.65
N LEU A 15 4.34 3.77 20.74
CA LEU A 15 3.67 2.62 20.13
C LEU A 15 3.55 2.76 18.60
N PHE A 16 3.50 3.99 18.08
CA PHE A 16 3.29 4.28 16.66
C PHE A 16 4.32 5.25 16.14
N LEU A 17 5.50 4.74 15.82
CA LEU A 17 6.55 5.58 15.27
C LEU A 17 6.42 5.64 13.74
N ALA A 18 5.79 6.72 13.27
CA ALA A 18 5.71 7.08 11.86
C ALA A 18 7.12 7.30 11.30
N LYS A 19 7.59 6.42 10.40
CA LYS A 19 8.96 6.50 9.87
C LYS A 19 9.03 7.13 8.49
N ARG A 20 8.08 6.79 7.64
CA ARG A 20 8.16 7.15 6.23
C ARG A 20 6.78 7.25 5.61
N LEU A 21 6.55 8.34 4.88
CA LEU A 21 5.40 8.53 4.03
C LEU A 21 5.92 8.69 2.61
N ASP A 22 5.61 7.72 1.75
CA ASP A 22 5.99 7.71 0.34
C ASP A 22 4.78 8.02 -0.52
N PHE A 23 4.97 8.86 -1.53
CA PHE A 23 3.98 9.13 -2.57
C PHE A 23 4.55 8.69 -3.92
N ALA A 24 3.73 8.05 -4.74
CA ALA A 24 4.14 7.58 -6.07
C ALA A 24 3.04 7.86 -7.10
N ILE A 25 3.45 8.19 -8.32
CA ILE A 25 2.58 8.19 -9.51
C ILE A 25 3.11 7.08 -10.41
N PHE A 26 2.23 6.25 -10.95
CA PHE A 26 2.59 5.07 -11.73
C PHE A 26 1.72 4.93 -12.97
N GLY A 27 2.26 4.22 -13.97
CA GLY A 27 1.57 3.86 -15.19
C GLY A 27 1.91 2.42 -15.54
N ASP A 28 0.88 1.60 -15.71
CA ASP A 28 1.00 0.18 -16.00
C ASP A 28 0.31 -0.13 -17.31
N ALA A 29 0.91 -1.03 -18.09
CA ALA A 29 0.32 -1.55 -19.31
C ALA A 29 0.51 -3.06 -19.37
N GLY A 30 -0.54 -3.78 -19.76
CA GLY A 30 -0.54 -5.24 -19.81
C GLY A 30 -1.50 -5.76 -20.86
N ARG A 31 -1.21 -6.95 -21.39
CA ARG A 31 -2.09 -7.64 -22.32
C ARG A 31 -2.25 -9.08 -21.90
N VAL A 32 -3.49 -9.55 -21.87
CA VAL A 32 -3.81 -10.96 -21.58
C VAL A 32 -4.13 -11.67 -22.88
N TRP A 33 -3.31 -12.65 -23.26
CA TRP A 33 -3.63 -13.58 -24.34
C TRP A 33 -4.03 -14.94 -23.75
N ASN A 34 -5.02 -15.58 -24.35
CA ASN A 34 -5.37 -16.97 -24.04
C ASN A 34 -5.19 -17.77 -25.32
N THR A 35 -4.29 -18.76 -25.30
CA THR A 35 -3.93 -19.61 -26.45
C THR A 35 -5.11 -20.39 -27.03
N GLY A 36 -6.20 -20.56 -26.28
CA GLY A 36 -7.44 -21.20 -26.75
C GLY A 36 -8.50 -20.26 -27.34
N ARG A 37 -8.29 -18.94 -27.34
CA ARG A 37 -9.22 -17.96 -27.94
C ARG A 37 -8.58 -17.29 -29.16
N LEU A 38 -9.25 -17.37 -30.31
CA LEU A 38 -8.84 -16.82 -31.61
C LEU A 38 -8.64 -15.29 -31.64
N LYS A 39 -9.06 -14.56 -30.59
CA LYS A 39 -8.83 -13.11 -30.47
C LYS A 39 -8.12 -12.80 -29.15
N PRO A 40 -6.87 -12.28 -29.18
CA PRO A 40 -6.23 -11.75 -27.99
C PRO A 40 -7.07 -10.60 -27.44
N LYS A 41 -7.25 -10.54 -26.12
CA LYS A 41 -7.92 -9.40 -25.49
C LYS A 41 -7.10 -8.14 -25.76
N ASP A 42 -7.76 -7.00 -25.90
CA ASP A 42 -7.10 -5.72 -26.15
C ASP A 42 -6.10 -5.40 -25.04
N ALA A 43 -5.03 -4.69 -25.40
CA ALA A 43 -4.05 -4.23 -24.43
C ALA A 43 -4.72 -3.22 -23.49
N GLU A 44 -4.49 -3.38 -22.18
CA GLU A 44 -5.02 -2.51 -21.15
C GLU A 44 -3.89 -1.65 -20.59
N ALA A 45 -4.12 -0.35 -20.48
CA ALA A 45 -3.23 0.57 -19.78
C ALA A 45 -3.99 1.31 -18.69
N SER A 46 -3.31 1.61 -17.60
CA SER A 46 -3.83 2.38 -16.47
C SER A 46 -2.78 3.33 -15.92
N VAL A 47 -3.25 4.44 -15.37
CA VAL A 47 -2.43 5.36 -14.58
C VAL A 47 -2.99 5.45 -13.18
N GLY A 48 -2.13 5.68 -12.20
CA GLY A 48 -2.54 5.76 -10.81
C GLY A 48 -1.58 6.57 -9.96
N ALA A 49 -2.04 6.81 -8.74
CA ALA A 49 -1.26 7.43 -7.69
C ALA A 49 -1.45 6.63 -6.40
N GLY A 50 -0.39 6.56 -5.60
CA GLY A 50 -0.34 5.79 -4.37
C GLY A 50 0.31 6.54 -3.23
N LEU A 51 -0.15 6.27 -2.02
CA LEU A 51 0.40 6.73 -0.77
C LEU A 51 0.72 5.51 0.10
N ARG A 52 1.98 5.37 0.48
CA ARG A 52 2.45 4.32 1.37
C ARG A 52 2.96 4.91 2.67
N PHE A 53 2.40 4.45 3.77
CA PHE A 53 2.79 4.83 5.11
C PHE A 53 3.46 3.66 5.82
N LEU A 54 4.70 3.84 6.26
CA LEU A 54 5.45 2.88 7.06
C LEU A 54 5.52 3.36 8.51
N MET A 55 5.04 2.52 9.42
CA MET A 55 5.08 2.73 10.87
C MET A 55 5.72 1.52 11.55
N PHE A 56 6.22 1.69 12.77
CA PHE A 56 6.65 0.58 13.61
C PHE A 56 5.74 0.47 14.83
N MET A 57 5.18 -0.71 15.08
CA MET A 57 4.60 -1.02 16.39
C MET A 57 5.69 -1.40 17.38
N PHE A 58 5.67 -0.77 18.55
CA PHE A 58 6.67 -0.97 19.61
C PHE A 58 8.12 -0.77 19.15
N GLY A 59 8.33 0.03 18.10
CA GLY A 59 9.64 0.21 17.47
C GLY A 59 10.24 -1.05 16.82
N LYS A 60 9.49 -2.17 16.74
CA LYS A 60 10.03 -3.48 16.31
C LYS A 60 9.28 -4.10 15.14
N ILE A 61 7.96 -3.96 15.10
CA ILE A 61 7.13 -4.61 14.08
C ILE A 61 6.84 -3.58 12.99
N PRO A 62 7.50 -3.65 11.81
CA PRO A 62 7.18 -2.74 10.72
C PRO A 62 5.79 -3.06 10.18
N LEU A 63 4.89 -2.09 10.20
CA LEU A 63 3.62 -2.12 9.51
C LEU A 63 3.66 -1.14 8.35
N TYR A 64 3.09 -1.55 7.22
CA TYR A 64 2.79 -0.64 6.14
C TYR A 64 1.29 -0.55 5.90
N HIS A 65 0.84 0.64 5.53
CA HIS A 65 -0.47 0.90 4.97
C HIS A 65 -0.24 1.50 3.59
N ASN A 66 -0.93 1.00 2.59
CA ASN A 66 -0.78 1.48 1.23
C ASN A 66 -2.17 1.73 0.64
N PHE A 67 -2.36 2.94 0.14
CA PHE A 67 -3.57 3.40 -0.49
C PHE A 67 -3.25 3.81 -1.92
N GLU A 68 -3.88 3.17 -2.88
CA GLU A 68 -3.64 3.42 -4.30
C GLU A 68 -4.96 3.71 -5.01
N ILE A 69 -4.95 4.65 -5.94
CA ILE A 69 -6.06 4.91 -6.85
C ILE A 69 -5.52 4.78 -8.26
N SER A 70 -6.18 3.98 -9.09
CA SER A 70 -5.83 3.85 -10.51
C SER A 70 -7.06 3.97 -11.41
N LYS A 71 -6.85 4.41 -12.64
CA LYS A 71 -7.88 4.53 -13.66
C LYS A 71 -7.35 3.97 -14.98
N SER A 72 -8.20 3.23 -15.70
CA SER A 72 -7.86 2.77 -17.04
C SER A 72 -7.81 3.96 -18.01
N VAL A 73 -6.79 3.96 -18.86
CA VAL A 73 -6.64 4.94 -19.95
C VAL A 73 -7.22 4.38 -21.25
N THR A 74 -7.21 3.06 -21.40
CA THR A 74 -7.69 2.36 -22.60
C THR A 74 -9.20 2.10 -22.60
N ASP A 75 -9.82 2.07 -21.42
CA ASP A 75 -11.25 1.80 -21.23
C ASP A 75 -11.85 2.91 -20.36
N SER A 76 -12.46 3.91 -21.01
CA SER A 76 -13.03 5.09 -20.33
C SER A 76 -14.26 4.78 -19.49
N ASP A 77 -14.95 3.67 -19.80
CA ASP A 77 -16.16 3.24 -19.11
C ASP A 77 -15.83 2.54 -17.79
N ARG A 78 -14.58 2.07 -17.62
CA ARG A 78 -14.09 1.63 -16.31
C ARG A 78 -13.87 2.81 -15.38
N GLY A 79 -14.64 2.81 -14.29
CA GLY A 79 -14.44 3.70 -13.16
C GLY A 79 -13.06 3.55 -12.52
N ALA A 80 -12.64 4.58 -11.79
CA ALA A 80 -11.42 4.53 -10.99
C ALA A 80 -11.55 3.45 -9.90
N ARG A 81 -10.44 2.75 -9.62
CA ARG A 81 -10.35 1.71 -8.59
C ARG A 81 -9.46 2.19 -7.47
N GLY A 82 -9.94 2.04 -6.24
CA GLY A 82 -9.16 2.25 -5.03
C GLY A 82 -8.70 0.91 -4.47
N PHE A 83 -7.45 0.84 -4.06
CA PHE A 83 -6.86 -0.30 -3.38
C PHE A 83 -6.33 0.16 -2.03
N LEU A 84 -6.75 -0.54 -0.97
CA LEU A 84 -6.21 -0.38 0.37
C LEU A 84 -5.56 -1.69 0.76
N SER A 85 -4.29 -1.65 1.13
CA SER A 85 -3.55 -2.81 1.63
C SER A 85 -2.82 -2.46 2.92
N PHE A 86 -2.73 -3.44 3.80
CA PHE A 86 -2.02 -3.35 5.07
C PHE A 86 -1.24 -4.64 5.27
N GLY A 87 -0.09 -4.55 5.92
CA GLY A 87 0.73 -5.73 6.16
C GLY A 87 1.95 -5.45 7.01
N THR A 88 2.68 -6.51 7.31
CA THR A 88 3.98 -6.49 7.98
C THR A 88 5.10 -6.78 6.98
N MET A 89 6.26 -6.13 7.11
CA MET A 89 7.48 -6.54 6.41
C MET A 89 8.26 -7.50 7.30
N PHE A 90 8.38 -8.77 6.91
CA PHE A 90 9.25 -9.76 7.58
C PHE A 90 10.45 -10.07 6.70
#